data_AF-A0A3D5Q2V4-F1
#
_entry.id   AF-A0A3D5Q2V4-F1
#
_cell.length_a   1.000
_cell.length_b   1.000
_cell.length_c   1.000
_cell.angle_alpha   90.00
_cell.angle_beta   90.00
_cell.angle_gamma   90.00
#
_symmetry.space_group_name_H-M   'P 1'
#
loop_
_entity.id
_entity.type
_entity.pdbx_description
1 polymer ?
#
loop_
_entity_poly.entity_id
_entity_poly.type
_entity_poly.pdbx_seq_one_letter_code
_entity_poly.pdbx_strand_id
1 'polypeptide(L)'
;GVEPVPDAPWPDRPAFLQADGSERLTGLRAFLNRTKAAQVAFIFRRTEQSLSRVLDAVPDARRYEVAAHIKALAGTPGGVYALMDYVNFKGEGLSPTERYNDQGWGLLQVLLAMSGSPGQSALVQFREAAGTVLERRAENAENPIERERWLPGWRKRLETYKEPSALKSSE
;
A
#
# COMPACT_ATOMS: atom_id res chain seq x y z
N GLY A 1 -21.03 2.73 29.77
CA GLY A 1 -19.90 2.12 29.04
C GLY A 1 -20.25 2.15 27.58
N VAL A 2 -19.40 2.72 26.74
CA VAL A 2 -19.60 2.67 25.28
C VAL A 2 -19.17 1.27 24.85
N GLU A 3 -20.08 0.49 24.26
CA GLU A 3 -19.71 -0.79 23.67
C GLU A 3 -18.61 -0.58 22.63
N PRO A 4 -17.61 -1.48 22.57
CA PRO A 4 -16.55 -1.36 21.59
C PRO A 4 -17.15 -1.38 20.18
N VAL A 5 -16.82 -0.37 19.38
CA VAL A 5 -17.22 -0.33 17.98
C VAL A 5 -16.49 -1.48 17.27
N PRO A 6 -17.20 -2.42 16.64
CA PRO A 6 -16.56 -3.54 15.94
C PRO A 6 -15.67 -3.04 14.80
N ASP A 7 -14.54 -3.72 14.57
CA ASP A 7 -13.55 -3.37 13.53
C ASP A 7 -14.14 -3.30 12.12
N ALA A 8 -15.19 -4.09 11.87
CA ALA A 8 -15.94 -4.08 10.62
C ALA A 8 -17.44 -3.87 10.90
N PRO A 9 -18.17 -3.12 10.04
CA PRO A 9 -19.61 -2.89 10.23
C PRO A 9 -20.46 -4.17 10.08
N TRP A 10 -19.91 -5.22 9.45
CA TRP A 10 -20.50 -6.55 9.32
C TRP A 10 -19.49 -7.62 9.76
N PRO A 11 -19.96 -8.71 10.41
CA PRO A 11 -19.08 -9.74 10.95
C PRO A 11 -18.44 -10.62 9.87
N ASP A 12 -19.10 -10.78 8.72
CA ASP A 12 -18.63 -11.62 7.63
C ASP A 12 -19.17 -11.17 6.25
N ARG A 13 -18.69 -11.84 5.20
CA ARG A 13 -19.10 -11.58 3.82
C ARG A 13 -20.60 -11.88 3.58
N PRO A 14 -21.16 -13.03 3.99
CA PRO A 14 -22.60 -13.28 3.87
C PRO A 14 -23.48 -12.17 4.47
N ALA A 15 -23.19 -11.73 5.70
CA ALA A 15 -23.94 -10.66 6.36
C ALA A 15 -23.82 -9.32 5.62
N PHE A 16 -22.65 -9.01 5.09
CA PHE A 16 -22.47 -7.83 4.23
C PHE A 16 -23.31 -7.90 2.96
N LEU A 17 -23.33 -9.05 2.28
CA LEU A 17 -24.10 -9.24 1.05
C LEU A 17 -25.62 -9.20 1.30
N GLN A 18 -26.08 -9.73 2.42
CA GLN A 18 -27.49 -9.64 2.82
C GLN A 18 -27.93 -8.22 3.16
N ALA A 19 -27.00 -7.34 3.53
CA ALA A 19 -27.28 -5.94 3.79
C ALA A 19 -27.39 -5.08 2.52
N ASP A 20 -27.34 -5.68 1.32
CA ASP A 20 -27.54 -4.94 0.08
C ASP A 20 -28.93 -4.29 0.04
N GLY A 21 -28.98 -3.04 -0.42
CA GLY A 21 -30.20 -2.22 -0.38
C GLY A 21 -30.63 -1.75 1.02
N SER A 22 -29.97 -2.15 2.11
CA SER A 22 -30.32 -1.66 3.46
C SER A 22 -30.01 -0.17 3.66
N GLU A 23 -30.76 0.48 4.55
CA GLU A 23 -30.48 1.87 4.97
C GLU A 23 -29.09 2.02 5.56
N ARG A 24 -28.61 1.01 6.29
CA ARG A 24 -27.28 1.00 6.90
C ARG A 24 -26.17 1.03 5.84
N LEU A 25 -26.25 0.18 4.82
CA LEU A 25 -25.27 0.16 3.74
C LEU A 25 -25.34 1.44 2.88
N THR A 26 -26.55 1.93 2.62
CA THR A 26 -26.79 3.19 1.90
C THR A 26 -26.19 4.37 2.66
N GLY A 27 -26.43 4.45 3.97
CA GLY A 27 -25.88 5.47 4.86
C GLY A 27 -24.35 5.41 4.93
N LEU A 28 -23.75 4.22 4.97
CA LEU A 28 -22.30 4.05 4.92
C LEU A 28 -21.72 4.56 3.58
N ARG A 29 -22.33 4.19 2.44
CA ARG A 29 -21.89 4.69 1.11
C ARG A 29 -21.99 6.21 1.03
N ALA A 30 -23.07 6.80 1.53
CA ALA A 30 -23.25 8.25 1.59
C ALA A 30 -22.22 8.92 2.51
N PHE A 31 -21.89 8.30 3.66
CA PHE A 31 -20.85 8.79 4.56
C PHE A 31 -19.47 8.79 3.92
N LEU A 32 -19.09 7.67 3.29
CA LEU A 32 -17.80 7.58 2.62
C LEU A 32 -17.71 8.57 1.45
N ASN A 33 -18.79 8.78 0.71
CA ASN A 33 -18.81 9.77 -0.37
C ASN A 33 -18.71 11.21 0.16
N ARG A 34 -19.52 11.58 1.16
CA ARG A 34 -19.54 12.95 1.72
C ARG A 34 -18.23 13.33 2.42
N THR A 35 -17.48 12.35 2.94
CA THR A 35 -16.21 12.57 3.65
C THR A 35 -14.98 12.25 2.81
N LYS A 36 -15.14 11.97 1.50
CA LYS A 36 -14.05 11.52 0.63
C LYS A 36 -12.84 12.46 0.66
N ALA A 37 -13.06 13.77 0.62
CA ALA A 37 -11.99 14.76 0.67
C ALA A 37 -11.18 14.68 1.98
N ALA A 38 -11.86 14.55 3.12
CA ALA A 38 -11.21 14.41 4.43
C ALA A 38 -10.44 13.09 4.54
N GLN A 39 -11.00 11.99 4.01
CA GLN A 39 -10.32 10.68 3.97
C GLN A 39 -9.03 10.76 3.15
N VAL A 40 -9.07 11.35 1.96
CA VAL A 40 -7.89 11.52 1.11
C VAL A 40 -6.83 12.39 1.79
N ALA A 41 -7.23 13.52 2.38
CA ALA A 41 -6.31 14.41 3.10
C ALA A 41 -5.70 13.73 4.34
N PHE A 42 -6.45 12.89 5.04
CA PHE A 42 -5.94 12.09 6.15
C PHE A 42 -4.90 11.07 5.67
N ILE A 43 -5.23 10.30 4.61
CA ILE A 43 -4.33 9.31 4.05
C ILE A 43 -3.03 9.97 3.58
N PHE A 44 -3.12 11.10 2.87
CA PHE A 44 -1.94 11.82 2.38
C PHE A 44 -1.02 12.24 3.53
N ARG A 45 -1.57 12.91 4.56
CA ARG A 45 -0.78 13.32 5.74
C ARG A 45 -0.16 12.13 6.47
N ARG A 46 -0.90 11.03 6.60
CA ARG A 46 -0.38 9.79 7.18
C ARG A 46 0.79 9.27 6.35
N THR A 47 0.66 9.25 5.02
CA THR A 47 1.74 8.82 4.12
C THR A 47 2.97 9.71 4.25
N GLU A 48 2.84 11.04 4.30
CA GLU A 48 3.97 11.95 4.51
C GLU A 48 4.72 11.63 5.82
N GLN A 49 3.99 11.42 6.92
CA GLN A 49 4.57 11.01 8.20
C GLN A 49 5.26 9.65 8.14
N SER A 50 4.66 8.69 7.41
CA SER A 50 5.25 7.39 7.15
C SER A 50 6.56 7.50 6.37
N LEU A 51 6.64 8.37 5.36
CA LEU A 51 7.85 8.59 4.57
C LEU A 51 8.98 9.18 5.42
N SER A 52 8.68 10.16 6.29
CA SER A 52 9.66 10.71 7.23
C SER A 52 10.22 9.61 8.13
N ARG A 53 9.35 8.82 8.77
CA ARG A 53 9.77 7.73 9.67
C ARG A 53 10.59 6.66 8.96
N VAL A 54 10.25 6.34 7.72
CA VAL A 54 11.04 5.41 6.89
C VAL A 54 12.45 5.96 6.68
N LEU A 55 12.61 7.23 6.34
CA LEU A 55 13.93 7.86 6.15
C LEU A 55 14.75 7.93 7.44
N ASP A 56 14.11 8.22 8.57
CA ASP A 56 14.76 8.29 9.88
C ASP A 56 15.26 6.91 10.34
N ALA A 57 14.55 5.84 10.00
CA ALA A 57 14.90 4.47 10.35
C ALA A 57 16.01 3.86 9.46
N VAL A 58 16.35 4.48 8.33
CA VAL A 58 17.37 3.97 7.41
C VAL A 58 18.77 4.38 7.92
N PRO A 59 19.77 3.49 7.90
CA PRO A 59 21.16 3.86 8.17
C PRO A 59 21.64 4.99 7.24
N ASP A 60 22.47 5.89 7.77
CA ASP A 60 22.93 7.10 7.04
C ASP A 60 23.49 6.78 5.65
N ALA A 61 24.25 5.68 5.53
CA ALA A 61 24.85 5.24 4.27
C ALA A 61 23.82 4.91 3.16
N ARG A 62 22.58 4.57 3.52
CA ARG A 62 21.50 4.24 2.58
C ARG A 62 20.41 5.31 2.53
N ARG A 63 20.41 6.30 3.42
CA ARG A 63 19.36 7.34 3.50
C ARG A 63 19.25 8.14 2.20
N TYR A 64 20.37 8.48 1.58
CA TYR A 64 20.39 9.19 0.29
C TYR A 64 19.70 8.40 -0.82
N GLU A 65 20.00 7.11 -0.93
CA GLU A 65 19.40 6.21 -1.93
C GLU A 65 17.88 6.09 -1.73
N VAL A 66 17.43 5.85 -0.50
CA VAL A 66 16.00 5.73 -0.19
C VAL A 66 15.26 7.05 -0.46
N ALA A 67 15.86 8.19 -0.11
CA ALA A 67 15.30 9.50 -0.42
C ALA A 67 15.21 9.74 -1.94
N ALA A 68 16.22 9.32 -2.70
CA ALA A 68 16.22 9.40 -4.16
C ALA A 68 15.11 8.53 -4.77
N HIS A 69 14.91 7.32 -4.27
CA HIS A 69 13.81 6.44 -4.71
C HIS A 69 12.44 7.03 -4.42
N ILE A 70 12.21 7.57 -3.21
CA ILE A 70 10.96 8.25 -2.86
C ILE A 70 10.72 9.44 -3.81
N LYS A 71 11.73 10.28 -4.02
CA LYS A 71 11.63 11.46 -4.90
C LYS A 71 11.35 11.05 -6.35
N ALA A 72 12.07 10.06 -6.87
CA ALA A 72 11.89 9.58 -8.23
C ALA A 72 10.48 9.00 -8.43
N LEU A 73 10.00 8.21 -7.47
CA LEU A 73 8.65 7.63 -7.51
C LEU A 73 7.58 8.72 -7.44
N ALA A 74 7.67 9.64 -6.48
CA ALA A 74 6.73 10.76 -6.36
C ALA A 74 6.67 11.65 -7.61
N GLY A 75 7.75 11.69 -8.41
CA GLY A 75 7.81 12.40 -9.69
C GLY A 75 7.14 11.69 -10.87
N THR A 76 6.77 10.41 -10.74
CA THR A 76 6.07 9.68 -11.81
C THR A 76 4.55 9.86 -11.76
N PRO A 77 3.85 9.86 -12.91
CA PRO A 77 2.40 9.72 -12.93
C PRO A 77 1.95 8.47 -12.18
N GLY A 78 1.13 8.61 -11.13
CA GLY A 78 0.67 7.49 -10.32
C GLY A 78 1.61 7.04 -9.18
N GLY A 79 2.81 7.59 -9.07
CA GLY A 79 3.75 7.22 -8.00
C GLY A 79 3.32 7.64 -6.60
N VAL A 80 2.67 8.80 -6.45
CA VAL A 80 2.06 9.22 -5.17
C VAL A 80 0.97 8.23 -4.74
N TYR A 81 0.14 7.76 -5.67
CA TYR A 81 -0.85 6.72 -5.40
C TYR A 81 -0.19 5.42 -4.94
N ALA A 82 0.88 4.97 -5.62
CA ALA A 82 1.60 3.75 -5.23
C ALA A 82 2.20 3.85 -3.82
N LEU A 83 2.81 4.99 -3.47
CA LEU A 83 3.33 5.25 -2.11
C LEU A 83 2.23 5.20 -1.05
N MET A 84 1.14 5.94 -1.27
CA MET A 84 0.01 6.00 -0.34
C MET A 84 -0.65 4.62 -0.18
N ASP A 85 -0.92 3.95 -1.29
CA ASP A 85 -1.58 2.65 -1.30
C ASP A 85 -0.72 1.59 -0.60
N TYR A 86 0.58 1.52 -0.90
CA TYR A 86 1.46 0.52 -0.30
C TYR A 86 1.61 0.72 1.21
N VAL A 87 1.74 1.96 1.69
CA VAL A 87 1.76 2.26 3.13
C VAL A 87 0.45 1.84 3.80
N ASN A 88 -0.71 2.11 3.20
CA ASN A 88 -2.00 1.69 3.76
C ASN A 88 -2.20 0.17 3.70
N PHE A 89 -1.59 -0.49 2.72
CA PHE A 89 -1.75 -1.90 2.44
C PHE A 89 -0.82 -2.79 3.28
N LYS A 90 0.47 -2.45 3.36
CA LYS A 90 1.52 -3.25 4.00
C LYS A 90 2.25 -2.55 5.14
N GLY A 91 1.98 -1.27 5.37
CA GLY A 91 2.67 -0.48 6.37
C GLY A 91 4.05 -0.02 5.90
N GLU A 92 4.78 0.59 6.83
CA GLU A 92 6.10 1.17 6.58
C GLU A 92 7.23 0.13 6.61
N GLY A 93 7.02 -0.99 7.31
CA GLY A 93 8.05 -2.02 7.48
C GLY A 93 9.06 -1.68 8.58
N LEU A 94 8.63 -0.88 9.56
CA LEU A 94 9.43 -0.48 10.72
C LEU A 94 9.14 -1.33 11.96
N SER A 95 7.98 -2.01 12.00
CA SER A 95 7.66 -2.87 13.14
C SER A 95 8.56 -4.12 13.14
N PRO A 96 9.13 -4.51 14.29
CA PRO A 96 9.84 -5.78 14.41
C PRO A 96 8.89 -6.99 14.24
N THR A 97 7.60 -6.82 14.50
CA THR A 97 6.60 -7.89 14.32
C THR A 97 6.14 -8.07 12.86
N GLU A 98 6.52 -7.15 11.97
CA GLU A 98 6.20 -7.22 10.53
C GLU A 98 7.37 -7.80 9.72
N ARG A 99 7.91 -8.92 10.20
CA ARG A 99 9.09 -9.59 9.63
C ARG A 99 8.97 -11.10 9.74
N TYR A 100 9.50 -11.80 8.74
CA TYR A 100 9.83 -13.22 8.83
C TYR A 100 11.31 -13.39 8.57
N ASN A 101 12.01 -14.14 9.42
CA ASN A 101 13.46 -14.36 9.31
C ASN A 101 14.24 -13.04 9.16
N ASP A 102 13.89 -12.04 9.99
CA ASP A 102 14.39 -10.65 9.96
C ASP A 102 14.11 -9.84 8.67
N GLN A 103 13.43 -10.44 7.69
CA GLN A 103 13.05 -9.81 6.43
C GLN A 103 11.65 -9.21 6.54
N GLY A 104 11.60 -7.87 6.52
CA GLY A 104 10.34 -7.13 6.45
C GLY A 104 9.72 -7.08 5.06
N TRP A 105 8.50 -6.57 5.00
CA TRP A 105 7.71 -6.46 3.76
C TRP A 105 7.00 -5.11 3.57
N GLY A 106 7.33 -4.11 4.39
CA GLY A 106 6.74 -2.79 4.27
C GLY A 106 7.50 -1.90 3.30
N LEU A 107 7.08 -0.63 3.24
CA LEU A 107 7.62 0.34 2.27
C LEU A 107 9.15 0.43 2.27
N LEU A 108 9.79 0.43 3.45
CA LEU A 108 11.25 0.48 3.56
C LEU A 108 11.93 -0.64 2.76
N GLN A 109 11.44 -1.87 2.88
CA GLN A 109 12.05 -3.02 2.19
C GLN A 109 11.85 -2.97 0.68
N VAL A 110 10.74 -2.39 0.21
CA VAL A 110 10.52 -2.15 -1.23
C VAL A 110 11.48 -1.11 -1.75
N LEU A 111 11.62 0.03 -1.06
CA LEU A 111 12.53 1.10 -1.48
C LEU A 111 13.99 0.64 -1.51
N LEU A 112 14.41 -0.21 -0.58
CA LEU A 112 15.77 -0.80 -0.57
C LEU A 112 15.99 -1.87 -1.65
N ALA A 113 14.91 -2.43 -2.21
CA ALA A 113 14.97 -3.47 -3.24
C ALA A 113 14.77 -2.92 -4.66
N MET A 114 14.50 -1.62 -4.82
CA MET A 114 14.46 -0.98 -6.13
C MET A 114 15.83 -1.04 -6.80
N SER A 115 15.86 -1.35 -8.10
CA SER A 115 17.11 -1.59 -8.84
C SER A 115 17.93 -0.33 -9.09
N GLY A 116 17.31 0.85 -9.08
CA GLY A 116 17.94 2.13 -9.43
C GLY A 116 18.34 2.23 -10.91
N SER A 117 17.83 1.33 -11.76
CA SER A 117 18.28 1.22 -13.15
C SER A 117 17.82 2.43 -14.00
N PRO A 118 18.73 3.13 -14.71
CA PRO A 118 18.42 4.41 -15.37
C PRO A 118 17.52 4.29 -16.62
N GLY A 119 17.17 3.08 -17.06
CA GLY A 119 16.35 2.82 -18.26
C GLY A 119 14.88 2.50 -17.98
N GLN A 120 14.43 2.55 -16.72
CA GLN A 120 13.10 2.10 -16.30
C GLN A 120 12.49 3.13 -15.36
N SER A 121 11.19 3.42 -15.50
CA SER A 121 10.55 4.40 -14.61
C SER A 121 10.54 3.90 -13.16
N ALA A 122 10.69 4.83 -12.21
CA ALA A 122 10.72 4.50 -10.78
C ALA A 122 9.46 3.76 -10.33
N LEU A 123 8.30 4.02 -10.96
CA LEU A 123 7.05 3.31 -10.69
C LEU A 123 7.12 1.84 -11.07
N VAL A 124 7.70 1.51 -12.21
CA VAL A 124 7.85 0.11 -12.63
C VAL A 124 8.85 -0.60 -11.72
N GLN A 125 9.98 0.04 -11.39
CA GLN A 125 10.94 -0.51 -10.44
C GLN A 125 10.32 -0.75 -9.06
N PHE A 126 9.51 0.19 -8.56
CA PHE A 126 8.79 0.06 -7.30
C PHE A 126 7.82 -1.12 -7.32
N ARG A 127 7.04 -1.26 -8.41
CA ARG A 127 6.11 -2.37 -8.59
C ARG A 127 6.81 -3.74 -8.58
N GLU A 128 7.94 -3.83 -9.28
CA GLU A 128 8.74 -5.06 -9.34
C GLU A 128 9.37 -5.40 -7.99
N ALA A 129 10.00 -4.41 -7.33
CA ALA A 129 10.56 -4.56 -5.99
C ALA A 129 9.48 -4.98 -4.98
N ALA A 130 8.29 -4.38 -5.05
CA ALA A 130 7.15 -4.77 -4.22
C ALA A 130 6.72 -6.22 -4.49
N GLY A 131 6.74 -6.66 -5.74
CA GLY A 131 6.48 -8.05 -6.13
C GLY A 131 7.46 -9.02 -5.45
N THR A 132 8.76 -8.77 -5.60
CA THR A 132 9.82 -9.58 -4.99
C THR A 132 9.71 -9.63 -3.46
N VAL A 133 9.46 -8.48 -2.82
CA VAL A 133 9.31 -8.40 -1.37
C VAL A 133 8.12 -9.21 -0.86
N LEU A 134 6.99 -9.15 -1.57
CA LEU A 134 5.77 -9.87 -1.19
C LEU A 134 5.84 -11.37 -1.50
N GLU A 135 6.54 -11.77 -2.55
CA GLU A 135 6.83 -13.17 -2.84
C GLU A 135 7.72 -13.78 -1.75
N ARG A 136 8.83 -13.12 -1.41
CA ARG A 136 9.71 -13.53 -0.30
C ARG A 136 8.95 -13.65 1.03
N ARG A 137 8.05 -12.72 1.33
CA ARG A 137 7.18 -12.80 2.51
C ARG A 137 6.34 -14.10 2.48
N ALA A 138 5.66 -14.38 1.38
CA ALA A 138 4.81 -15.55 1.23
C ALA A 138 5.60 -16.86 1.23
N GLU A 139 6.85 -16.85 0.77
CA GLU A 139 7.77 -17.97 0.87
C GLU A 139 8.19 -18.27 2.30
N ASN A 140 8.48 -17.22 3.09
CA ASN A 140 8.87 -17.33 4.49
C ASN A 140 7.70 -17.59 5.46
N ALA A 141 6.45 -17.42 5.02
CA ALA A 141 5.28 -17.61 5.87
C ALA A 141 5.05 -19.09 6.21
N GLU A 142 4.84 -19.40 7.50
CA GLU A 142 4.48 -20.75 7.94
C GLU A 142 3.12 -21.20 7.40
N ASN A 143 2.17 -20.26 7.28
CA ASN A 143 0.84 -20.56 6.79
C ASN A 143 0.79 -20.47 5.25
N PRO A 144 0.48 -21.57 4.54
CA PRO A 144 0.46 -21.60 3.08
C PRO A 144 -0.57 -20.65 2.46
N ILE A 145 -1.55 -20.16 3.22
CA ILE A 145 -2.55 -19.20 2.75
C ILE A 145 -1.93 -17.93 2.14
N GLU A 146 -0.78 -17.48 2.65
CA GLU A 146 -0.10 -16.31 2.12
C GLU A 146 0.31 -16.55 0.66
N ARG A 147 0.88 -17.72 0.38
CA ARG A 147 1.35 -18.12 -0.95
C ARG A 147 0.21 -18.47 -1.89
N GLU A 148 -0.73 -19.28 -1.42
CA GLU A 148 -1.77 -19.86 -2.27
C GLU A 148 -2.92 -18.90 -2.56
N ARG A 149 -3.27 -18.03 -1.60
CA ARG A 149 -4.47 -17.19 -1.68
C ARG A 149 -4.18 -15.70 -1.67
N TRP A 150 -3.24 -15.25 -0.84
CA TRP A 150 -3.03 -13.81 -0.68
C TRP A 150 -2.09 -13.22 -1.72
N LEU A 151 -0.97 -13.89 -2.02
CA LEU A 151 0.03 -13.44 -3.01
C LEU A 151 -0.58 -13.17 -4.39
N PRO A 152 -1.47 -14.03 -4.95
CA PRO A 152 -2.16 -13.71 -6.21
C PRO A 152 -2.95 -12.39 -6.14
N GLY A 153 -3.66 -12.15 -5.03
CA GLY A 153 -4.40 -10.91 -4.79
C GLY A 153 -3.48 -9.69 -4.63
N TRP A 154 -2.33 -9.87 -3.98
CA TRP A 154 -1.33 -8.82 -3.82
C TRP A 154 -0.72 -8.44 -5.16
N ARG A 155 -0.32 -9.41 -6.00
CA ARG A 155 0.18 -9.17 -7.36
C ARG A 155 -0.82 -8.38 -8.20
N LYS A 156 -2.10 -8.77 -8.16
CA LYS A 156 -3.18 -8.04 -8.84
C LYS A 156 -3.32 -6.60 -8.34
N ARG A 157 -3.08 -6.33 -7.05
CA ARG A 157 -3.06 -4.96 -6.52
C ARG A 157 -1.87 -4.16 -7.07
N LEU A 158 -0.68 -4.77 -7.14
CA LEU A 158 0.52 -4.13 -7.70
C LEU A 158 0.37 -3.78 -9.19
N GLU A 159 -0.44 -4.51 -9.95
CA GLU A 159 -0.78 -4.17 -11.35
C GLU A 159 -1.49 -2.82 -11.49
N THR A 160 -2.09 -2.29 -10.41
CA THR A 160 -2.67 -0.95 -10.40
C THR A 160 -1.62 0.17 -10.30
N TYR A 161 -0.38 -0.16 -9.96
CA TYR A 161 0.74 0.78 -9.90
C TYR A 161 1.29 0.97 -11.31
N LYS A 162 0.54 1.71 -12.10
CA LYS A 162 0.87 2.05 -13.48
C LYS A 162 0.57 3.51 -13.72
N GLU A 163 1.29 4.09 -14.67
CA GLU A 163 0.99 5.44 -15.12
C GLU A 163 -0.44 5.46 -15.67
N PRO A 164 -1.25 6.49 -15.36
CA PRO A 164 -2.54 6.67 -15.98
C PRO A 164 -2.34 6.62 -17.50
N SER A 165 -3.17 5.84 -18.20
CA SER A 165 -3.21 5.95 -19.66
C SER A 165 -3.45 7.41 -19.98
N ALA A 166 -2.56 8.02 -20.78
CA ALA A 166 -2.73 9.39 -21.22
C ALA A 166 -4.20 9.58 -21.60
N LEU A 167 -4.87 10.55 -20.97
CA LEU A 167 -6.19 10.98 -21.40
C LEU A 167 -6.07 11.15 -22.91
N LYS A 168 -6.73 10.29 -23.68
CA LYS A 168 -6.97 10.60 -25.08
C LYS A 168 -7.78 11.89 -25.00
N SER A 169 -7.13 13.02 -25.22
CA SER A 169 -7.81 14.27 -25.49
C SER A 169 -8.71 13.96 -26.67
N SER A 170 -10.00 13.79 -26.39
CA SER A 170 -11.01 13.80 -27.43
C SER A 170 -11.02 15.22 -27.98
N GLU A 171 -10.43 15.38 -29.17
CA GLU A 171 -10.78 16.47 -30.09
C GLU A 171 -12.27 16.41 -30.44
#